data_AF-A0A8I0FZQ0-F1
#
_entry.id   AF-A0A8I0FZQ0-F1
#
_cell.length_a   1.000
_cell.length_b   1.000
_cell.length_c   1.000
_cell.angle_alpha   90.00
_cell.angle_beta   90.00
_cell.angle_gamma   90.00
#
_symmetry.space_group_name_H-M   'P 1'
#
loop_
_entity.id
_entity.type
_entity.pdbx_description
1 polymer ?
#
loop_
_entity_poly.entity_id
_entity_poly.type
_entity_poly.pdbx_seq_one_letter_code
_entity_poly.pdbx_strand_id
1 'polypeptide(L)'
;MLAHAVGTLERLSGGRIEVVSPVWPRDDASAVPITTESIAELAALALEHDTFVLRADEPAMRTFAVEILPKVREAIEGPRRRALRRPGIGYDHVPEELAHRVVEPGDPEFPGLRSTYLRGGDPGLVLRPTNADEVASAIAFARTHRHLPLGIRSGGHGISGRSTNDGGLVIDLGRMNAITVLDEATRLVRIEPGARWRDVATALQPHGWALSSGDYGGVGVGGLATAGGIGFLGRAHGLTIDHLRAVEMVLADGRLVRATADEHEELFWAARGAGANFGIAVAFEFEVDEVADVGWAQLAFRAPDPAAYLESFGRVVADLPRETTPFLILGQGMAQVMAMVDSSDPDVIVSQLQPFAEAAPLVQQQVVVAPYAAVMNMFPETPHHGRGEPVSRSVLAREMTPGLASASADLINSGASHFFQVRTVGGAVADVPSDATAYAHRDATYSITAMGSNAQRLDYWFDSVRRQSDGLYLSFESSDDPARLADAFPPATLARLRRLKAELDPDNLFRDNFNIDVPETRSAS
;
A
#
# COMPACT_ATOMS: atom_id res chain seq x y z
N MET A 1 7.58 -25.40 15.82
CA MET A 1 6.61 -26.28 16.48
C MET A 1 7.33 -27.56 16.86
N LEU A 2 7.76 -27.63 18.12
CA LEU A 2 8.35 -28.81 18.75
C LEU A 2 7.25 -29.64 19.43
N ALA A 3 7.40 -30.97 19.36
CA ALA A 3 6.90 -31.99 20.27
C ALA A 3 5.39 -32.26 20.39
N HIS A 4 4.92 -33.38 19.80
CA HIS A 4 4.12 -34.39 20.52
C HIS A 4 3.96 -35.69 19.72
N ALA A 5 4.54 -36.79 20.20
CA ALA A 5 3.92 -38.12 20.31
C ALA A 5 4.90 -39.12 20.98
N VAL A 6 4.43 -39.74 22.05
CA VAL A 6 5.13 -40.71 22.90
C VAL A 6 4.80 -42.14 22.45
N GLY A 7 5.78 -43.06 22.54
CA GLY A 7 5.51 -44.44 22.93
C GLY A 7 6.01 -45.56 22.01
N THR A 8 7.27 -45.98 22.21
CA THR A 8 7.74 -47.36 22.50
C THR A 8 9.14 -47.56 21.92
N LEU A 9 10.13 -47.56 22.82
CA LEU A 9 11.54 -47.84 22.55
C LEU A 9 11.75 -49.35 22.60
N GLU A 10 12.06 -49.98 21.47
CA GLU A 10 12.95 -51.15 21.46
C GLU A 10 13.96 -51.05 20.30
N ARG A 11 15.23 -50.92 20.73
CA ARG A 11 16.50 -51.29 20.07
C ARG A 11 16.66 -50.97 18.58
N LEU A 12 17.37 -49.86 18.30
CA LEU A 12 18.36 -49.82 17.22
C LEU A 12 19.56 -48.96 17.67
N SER A 13 20.64 -49.62 18.07
CA SER A 13 21.97 -49.05 18.19
C SER A 13 22.55 -48.84 16.78
N GLY A 14 22.85 -47.60 16.37
CA GLY A 14 23.66 -47.40 15.16
C GLY A 14 23.51 -46.10 14.35
N GLY A 15 22.99 -44.99 14.88
CA GLY A 15 23.09 -43.69 14.18
C GLY A 15 22.43 -43.61 12.79
N ARG A 16 21.27 -44.26 12.59
CA ARG A 16 20.51 -44.25 11.32
C ARG A 16 19.17 -43.51 11.48
N ILE A 17 18.68 -42.93 10.38
CA ILE A 17 17.33 -42.36 10.27
C ILE A 17 16.45 -43.27 9.40
N GLU A 18 15.25 -43.60 9.89
CA GLU A 18 14.16 -44.14 9.04
C GLU A 18 13.28 -43.00 8.52
N VAL A 19 13.04 -42.95 7.20
CA VAL A 19 12.06 -42.07 6.57
C VAL A 19 10.72 -42.81 6.51
N VAL A 20 9.71 -42.31 7.22
CA VAL A 20 8.36 -42.88 7.21
C VAL A 20 7.45 -42.00 6.35
N SER A 21 7.04 -42.51 5.18
CA SER A 21 6.03 -41.94 4.29
C SER A 21 4.66 -41.85 5.01
N PRO A 22 3.74 -40.92 4.68
CA PRO A 22 2.47 -40.78 5.39
C PRO A 22 1.43 -41.89 5.11
N VAL A 23 1.85 -43.01 4.52
CA VAL A 23 1.04 -44.23 4.43
C VAL A 23 1.64 -45.29 5.36
N TRP A 24 0.85 -45.68 6.37
CA TRP A 24 1.10 -46.68 7.44
C TRP A 24 1.97 -47.90 6.99
N PRO A 25 2.71 -48.54 7.93
CA PRO A 25 4.09 -48.98 7.78
C PRO A 25 4.26 -50.04 6.68
N ARG A 26 5.33 -49.86 5.90
CA ARG A 26 5.98 -50.99 5.24
C ARG A 26 6.98 -51.59 6.22
N ASP A 27 6.94 -52.91 6.42
CA ASP A 27 7.96 -53.70 7.13
C ASP A 27 9.33 -53.72 6.41
N ASP A 28 9.50 -52.90 5.37
CA ASP A 28 10.71 -52.74 4.58
C ASP A 28 11.16 -51.28 4.65
N ALA A 29 11.44 -50.82 5.87
CA ALA A 29 12.10 -49.53 6.10
C ALA A 29 13.61 -49.73 5.86
N SER A 30 14.07 -49.39 4.66
CA SER A 30 15.51 -49.31 4.40
C SER A 30 16.10 -48.18 5.24
N ALA A 31 16.74 -48.52 6.35
CA ALA A 31 17.41 -47.56 7.23
C ALA A 31 18.61 -46.94 6.51
N VAL A 32 18.50 -45.65 6.16
CA VAL A 32 19.57 -44.90 5.49
C VAL A 32 20.55 -44.38 6.54
N PRO A 33 21.85 -44.71 6.46
CA PRO A 33 22.85 -44.09 7.32
C PRO A 33 23.00 -42.61 6.98
N ILE A 34 22.96 -41.73 7.99
CA ILE A 34 23.17 -40.29 7.79
C ILE A 34 24.66 -40.03 7.53
N THR A 35 25.06 -40.11 6.26
CA THR A 35 26.37 -39.66 5.76
C THR A 35 26.15 -38.48 4.81
N THR A 36 27.22 -37.83 4.34
CA THR A 36 27.12 -36.83 3.27
C THR A 36 26.44 -37.33 1.99
N GLU A 37 26.35 -38.65 1.78
CA GLU A 37 25.65 -39.27 0.64
C GLU A 37 24.12 -39.26 0.79
N SER A 38 23.59 -39.09 2.01
CA SER A 38 22.14 -39.04 2.29
C SER A 38 21.44 -37.75 1.82
N ILE A 39 22.21 -36.70 1.48
CA ILE A 39 21.64 -35.39 1.10
C ILE A 39 20.78 -35.49 -0.16
N ALA A 40 21.24 -36.22 -1.18
CA ALA A 40 20.52 -36.33 -2.45
C ALA A 40 19.21 -37.13 -2.33
N GLU A 41 19.21 -38.21 -1.55
CA GLU A 41 18.01 -39.02 -1.28
C GLU A 41 16.99 -38.24 -0.45
N LEU A 42 17.45 -37.55 0.61
CA LEU A 42 16.60 -36.69 1.42
C LEU A 42 16.07 -35.50 0.64
N ALA A 43 16.85 -34.94 -0.28
CA ALA A 43 16.41 -33.88 -1.19
C ALA A 43 15.33 -34.39 -2.17
N ALA A 44 15.49 -35.59 -2.74
CA ALA A 44 14.48 -36.19 -3.59
C ALA A 44 13.16 -36.42 -2.84
N LEU A 45 13.23 -36.98 -1.62
CA LEU A 45 12.07 -37.16 -0.75
C LEU A 45 11.39 -35.83 -0.38
N ALA A 46 12.18 -34.79 -0.11
CA ALA A 46 11.66 -33.45 0.20
C ALA A 46 11.06 -32.72 -1.01
N LEU A 47 11.42 -33.12 -2.24
CA LEU A 47 10.80 -32.63 -3.48
C LEU A 47 9.52 -33.40 -3.82
N GLU A 48 9.44 -34.67 -3.43
CA GLU A 48 8.28 -35.54 -3.68
C GLU A 48 7.18 -35.39 -2.61
N HIS A 49 7.54 -35.02 -1.38
CA HIS A 49 6.62 -34.98 -0.25
C HIS A 49 6.71 -33.67 0.55
N ASP A 50 5.55 -33.05 0.82
CA ASP A 50 5.46 -31.82 1.63
C ASP A 50 5.90 -32.01 3.09
N THR A 51 5.83 -33.23 3.61
CA THR A 51 6.27 -33.58 4.96
C THR A 51 6.66 -35.06 4.99
N PHE A 52 7.80 -35.36 5.61
CA PHE A 52 8.26 -36.71 5.91
C PHE A 52 8.79 -36.78 7.34
N VAL A 53 8.62 -37.92 7.99
CA VAL A 53 9.04 -38.12 9.40
C VAL A 53 10.36 -38.86 9.42
N LEU A 54 11.30 -38.32 10.20
CA LEU A 54 12.60 -38.93 10.45
C LEU A 54 12.62 -39.54 11.85
N ARG A 55 12.97 -40.82 11.95
CA ARG A 55 13.16 -41.51 13.22
C ARG A 55 14.64 -41.78 13.46
N ALA A 56 15.24 -41.18 14.48
CA ALA A 56 16.65 -41.35 14.87
C ALA A 56 16.85 -41.27 16.39
N ASP A 57 18.04 -41.65 16.86
CA ASP A 57 18.51 -41.34 18.21
C ASP A 57 18.90 -39.85 18.37
N GLU A 58 19.06 -39.40 19.61
CA GLU A 58 19.33 -37.98 19.91
C GLU A 58 20.62 -37.45 19.23
N PRO A 59 21.76 -38.17 19.23
CA PRO A 59 22.95 -37.73 18.52
C PRO A 59 22.74 -37.60 17.01
N ALA A 60 22.10 -38.57 16.36
CA ALA A 60 21.85 -38.54 14.92
C ALA A 60 20.86 -37.43 14.53
N MET A 61 19.84 -37.15 15.37
CA MET A 61 18.96 -36.00 15.18
C MET A 61 19.70 -34.67 15.27
N ARG A 62 20.69 -34.55 16.17
CA ARG A 62 21.53 -33.36 16.27
C ARG A 62 22.40 -33.16 15.04
N THR A 63 23.07 -34.21 14.57
CA THR A 63 23.85 -34.18 13.32
C THR A 63 22.96 -33.84 12.14
N PHE A 64 21.77 -34.43 12.04
CA PHE A 64 20.82 -34.09 10.98
C PHE A 64 20.45 -32.60 11.01
N ALA A 65 20.04 -32.07 12.16
CA ALA A 65 19.59 -30.69 12.27
C ALA A 65 20.68 -29.66 11.98
N VAL A 66 21.93 -29.94 12.40
CA VAL A 66 23.04 -28.98 12.31
C VAL A 66 23.83 -29.12 11.00
N GLU A 67 24.03 -30.33 10.50
CA GLU A 67 24.98 -30.58 9.40
C GLU A 67 24.31 -30.97 8.08
N ILE A 68 23.17 -31.67 8.12
CA ILE A 68 22.55 -32.26 6.93
C ILE A 68 21.36 -31.44 6.44
N LEU A 69 20.46 -31.04 7.34
CA LEU A 69 19.27 -30.26 7.02
C LEU A 69 19.59 -28.96 6.26
N PRO A 70 20.65 -28.18 6.61
CA PRO A 70 21.02 -27.02 5.81
C PRO A 70 21.40 -27.38 4.36
N LYS A 71 22.15 -28.48 4.17
CA LYS A 71 22.59 -28.94 2.84
C LYS A 71 21.45 -29.55 2.02
N VAL A 72 20.51 -30.25 2.66
CA VAL A 72 19.29 -30.73 2.03
C VAL A 72 18.42 -29.55 1.57
N ARG A 73 18.28 -28.51 2.41
CA ARG A 73 17.58 -27.28 2.03
C ARG A 73 18.22 -26.61 0.82
N GLU A 74 19.54 -26.44 0.83
CA GLU A 74 20.30 -25.90 -0.30
C GLU A 74 20.09 -26.74 -1.58
N ALA A 75 20.12 -28.07 -1.46
CA ALA A 75 19.95 -28.98 -2.59
C ALA A 75 18.54 -28.93 -3.22
N ILE A 76 17.49 -28.64 -2.45
CA ILE A 76 16.10 -28.59 -2.94
C ILE A 76 15.65 -27.20 -3.39
N GLU A 77 16.34 -26.11 -2.99
CA GLU A 77 15.92 -24.74 -3.31
C GLU A 77 15.76 -24.50 -4.81
N GLY A 78 16.74 -24.92 -5.62
CA GLY A 78 16.69 -24.80 -7.09
C GLY A 78 15.55 -25.60 -7.73
N PRO A 79 15.46 -26.92 -7.49
CA PRO A 79 14.37 -27.75 -8.02
C PRO A 79 12.97 -27.33 -7.53
N ARG A 80 12.82 -26.92 -6.25
CA ARG A 80 11.54 -26.50 -5.68
C ARG A 80 11.06 -25.19 -6.30
N ARG A 81 11.94 -24.21 -6.49
CA ARG A 81 11.65 -23.00 -7.28
C ARG A 81 11.11 -23.36 -8.65
N ARG A 82 11.86 -24.17 -9.40
CA ARG A 82 11.48 -24.60 -10.76
C ARG A 82 10.14 -25.33 -10.80
N ALA A 83 9.83 -26.15 -9.81
CA ALA A 83 8.56 -26.88 -9.73
C ALA A 83 7.35 -25.97 -9.48
N LEU A 84 7.56 -24.79 -8.87
CA LEU A 84 6.50 -23.83 -8.55
C LEU A 84 6.39 -22.69 -9.57
N ARG A 85 7.26 -22.67 -10.59
CA ARG A 85 7.20 -21.71 -11.71
C ARG A 85 5.84 -21.79 -12.42
N ARG A 86 5.31 -20.62 -12.79
CA ARG A 86 4.04 -20.47 -13.50
C ARG A 86 4.24 -20.53 -15.02
N PRO A 87 3.35 -21.21 -15.77
CA PRO A 87 3.43 -21.20 -17.23
C PRO A 87 3.23 -19.77 -17.78
N GLY A 88 3.86 -19.47 -18.90
CA GLY A 88 3.77 -18.15 -19.55
C GLY A 88 4.80 -17.13 -19.08
N ILE A 89 5.55 -17.38 -18.00
CA ILE A 89 6.67 -16.54 -17.56
C ILE A 89 8.00 -17.11 -18.08
N GLY A 90 8.77 -16.29 -18.78
CA GLY A 90 10.11 -16.61 -19.24
C GLY A 90 11.17 -16.44 -18.15
N TYR A 91 11.14 -17.28 -17.11
CA TYR A 91 12.08 -17.21 -15.96
C TYR A 91 13.55 -17.24 -16.38
N ASP A 92 13.89 -18.01 -17.42
CA ASP A 92 15.27 -18.14 -17.92
C ASP A 92 15.67 -16.99 -18.85
N HIS A 93 14.77 -16.02 -19.07
CA HIS A 93 14.97 -14.82 -19.87
C HIS A 93 14.90 -13.53 -19.04
N VAL A 94 14.93 -13.65 -17.71
CA VAL A 94 15.10 -12.50 -16.82
C VAL A 94 16.46 -11.85 -17.16
N PRO A 95 16.53 -10.51 -17.31
CA PRO A 95 17.79 -9.81 -17.55
C PRO A 95 18.86 -10.15 -16.49
N GLU A 96 20.11 -10.29 -16.91
CA GLU A 96 21.21 -10.77 -16.06
C GLU A 96 21.39 -9.89 -14.81
N GLU A 97 21.28 -8.57 -14.98
CA GLU A 97 21.34 -7.57 -13.91
C GLU A 97 20.23 -7.73 -12.84
N LEU A 98 19.11 -8.35 -13.20
CA LEU A 98 17.98 -8.64 -12.32
C LEU A 98 17.97 -10.07 -11.78
N ALA A 99 18.79 -10.99 -12.32
CA ALA A 99 18.73 -12.41 -12.00
C ALA A 99 18.97 -12.73 -10.51
N HIS A 100 19.77 -11.91 -9.82
CA HIS A 100 20.00 -12.04 -8.37
C HIS A 100 18.97 -11.30 -7.51
N ARG A 101 17.98 -10.67 -8.16
CA ARG A 101 17.00 -9.75 -7.57
C ARG A 101 15.57 -10.15 -7.90
N VAL A 102 15.38 -11.35 -8.41
CA VAL A 102 14.08 -11.98 -8.56
C VAL A 102 13.76 -12.85 -7.35
N VAL A 103 12.48 -12.90 -7.02
CA VAL A 103 11.92 -13.82 -6.03
C VAL A 103 10.87 -14.68 -6.73
N GLU A 104 11.16 -15.97 -6.83
CA GLU A 104 10.30 -16.98 -7.44
C GLU A 104 9.37 -17.64 -6.40
N PRO A 105 8.25 -18.21 -6.83
CA PRO A 105 7.48 -19.15 -6.01
C PRO A 105 8.40 -20.24 -5.46
N GLY A 106 8.48 -20.36 -4.13
CA GLY A 106 9.38 -21.31 -3.46
C GLY A 106 10.59 -20.68 -2.77
N ASP A 107 10.94 -19.43 -3.10
CA ASP A 107 11.97 -18.70 -2.37
C ASP A 107 11.52 -18.34 -0.95
N PRO A 108 12.42 -18.31 0.06
CA PRO A 108 12.09 -17.95 1.43
C PRO A 108 11.46 -16.54 1.59
N GLU A 109 11.83 -15.60 0.72
CA GLU A 109 11.28 -14.22 0.75
C GLU A 109 9.87 -14.12 0.16
N PHE A 110 9.46 -15.06 -0.70
CA PHE A 110 8.21 -14.99 -1.47
C PHE A 110 6.96 -14.78 -0.61
N PRO A 111 6.77 -15.45 0.55
CA PRO A 111 5.60 -15.24 1.40
C PRO A 111 5.41 -13.80 1.88
N GLY A 112 6.49 -13.03 2.05
CA GLY A 112 6.44 -11.63 2.46
C GLY A 112 6.11 -10.65 1.34
N LEU A 113 6.24 -11.09 0.08
CA LEU A 113 6.09 -10.25 -1.11
C LEU A 113 4.78 -10.52 -1.87
N ARG A 114 4.13 -11.66 -1.61
CA ARG A 114 2.89 -12.03 -2.31
C ARG A 114 1.64 -11.28 -1.85
N SER A 115 1.62 -10.77 -0.62
CA SER A 115 0.44 -10.09 -0.04
C SER A 115 0.66 -8.59 0.18
N THR A 116 -0.44 -7.84 0.19
CA THR A 116 -0.52 -6.40 0.48
C THR A 116 -1.02 -6.18 1.91
N TYR A 117 -1.21 -4.92 2.29
CA TYR A 117 -1.73 -4.54 3.61
C TYR A 117 -3.02 -5.26 3.99
N LEU A 118 -3.97 -5.40 3.05
CA LEU A 118 -5.26 -6.05 3.32
C LEU A 118 -5.52 -7.30 2.48
N ARG A 119 -4.96 -7.39 1.27
CA ARG A 119 -5.22 -8.50 0.33
C ARG A 119 -4.09 -9.50 0.22
N GLY A 120 -4.47 -10.75 0.00
CA GLY A 120 -3.55 -11.79 -0.45
C GLY A 120 -3.19 -11.62 -1.93
N GLY A 121 -2.30 -12.47 -2.40
CA GLY A 121 -1.94 -12.62 -3.81
C GLY A 121 -0.99 -13.80 -3.95
N ASP A 122 -0.81 -14.24 -5.19
CA ASP A 122 0.11 -15.32 -5.55
C ASP A 122 0.81 -15.03 -6.89
N PRO A 123 1.68 -14.01 -6.95
CA PRO A 123 2.32 -13.60 -8.19
C PRO A 123 3.26 -14.71 -8.70
N GLY A 124 3.43 -14.80 -10.01
CA GLY A 124 4.32 -15.78 -10.63
C GLY A 124 5.80 -15.41 -10.53
N LEU A 125 6.14 -14.12 -10.44
CA LEU A 125 7.52 -13.65 -10.28
C LEU A 125 7.53 -12.23 -9.67
N VAL A 126 8.43 -11.99 -8.70
CA VAL A 126 8.67 -10.65 -8.15
C VAL A 126 10.05 -10.16 -8.56
N LEU A 127 10.13 -9.04 -9.27
CA LEU A 127 11.35 -8.34 -9.67
C LEU A 127 11.63 -7.23 -8.65
N ARG A 128 12.82 -7.18 -8.05
CA ARG A 128 13.19 -6.23 -6.98
C ARG A 128 14.33 -5.31 -7.38
N PRO A 129 14.12 -4.39 -8.35
CA PRO A 129 15.16 -3.47 -8.81
C PRO A 129 15.65 -2.55 -7.68
N THR A 130 16.88 -2.05 -7.79
CA THR A 130 17.44 -1.07 -6.83
C THR A 130 17.89 0.24 -7.47
N ASN A 131 17.66 0.42 -8.77
CA ASN A 131 18.01 1.64 -9.51
C ASN A 131 17.12 1.76 -10.76
N ALA A 132 17.20 2.91 -11.42
CA ALA A 132 16.38 3.21 -12.59
C ALA A 132 16.64 2.29 -13.80
N ASP A 133 17.89 1.89 -14.04
CA ASP A 133 18.26 1.01 -15.16
C ASP A 133 17.62 -0.39 -14.98
N GLU A 134 17.68 -0.93 -13.76
CA GLU A 134 17.02 -2.20 -13.43
C GLU A 134 15.50 -2.10 -13.50
N VAL A 135 14.91 -0.94 -13.18
CA VAL A 135 13.47 -0.69 -13.41
C VAL A 135 13.16 -0.72 -14.91
N ALA A 136 14.01 -0.10 -15.76
CA ALA A 136 13.85 -0.15 -17.22
C ALA A 136 13.95 -1.58 -17.76
N SER A 137 14.91 -2.37 -17.28
CA SER A 137 15.04 -3.80 -17.62
C SER A 137 13.83 -4.61 -17.15
N ALA A 138 13.29 -4.32 -15.96
CA ALA A 138 12.08 -4.97 -15.44
C ALA A 138 10.85 -4.64 -16.30
N ILE A 139 10.70 -3.38 -16.74
CA ILE A 139 9.66 -2.95 -17.68
C ILE A 139 9.82 -3.65 -19.03
N ALA A 140 11.04 -3.71 -19.57
CA ALA A 140 11.31 -4.41 -20.83
C ALA A 140 10.94 -5.89 -20.75
N PHE A 141 11.26 -6.56 -19.64
CA PHE A 141 10.83 -7.93 -19.38
C PHE A 141 9.30 -8.04 -19.25
N ALA A 142 8.64 -7.12 -18.54
CA ALA A 142 7.19 -7.11 -18.45
C ALA A 142 6.50 -6.92 -19.80
N ARG A 143 7.11 -6.15 -20.72
CA ARG A 143 6.59 -5.95 -22.09
C ARG A 143 6.56 -7.22 -22.91
N THR A 144 7.51 -8.14 -22.74
CA THR A 144 7.46 -9.45 -23.41
C THR A 144 6.39 -10.37 -22.82
N HIS A 145 5.82 -10.00 -21.67
CA HIS A 145 4.83 -10.74 -20.90
C HIS A 145 3.51 -9.99 -20.75
N ARG A 146 3.16 -9.13 -21.71
CA ARG A 146 1.93 -8.31 -21.67
C ARG A 146 0.61 -9.08 -21.53
N HIS A 147 0.61 -10.39 -21.70
CA HIS A 147 -0.56 -11.23 -21.46
C HIS A 147 -0.79 -11.55 -19.97
N LEU A 148 0.18 -11.23 -19.11
CA LEU A 148 0.11 -11.42 -17.66
C LEU A 148 -0.28 -10.10 -16.96
N PRO A 149 -0.88 -10.17 -15.75
CA PRO A 149 -1.02 -9.01 -14.86
C PRO A 149 0.34 -8.46 -14.42
N LEU A 150 0.44 -7.15 -14.23
CA LEU A 150 1.64 -6.43 -13.79
C LEU A 150 1.33 -5.54 -12.58
N GLY A 151 1.69 -6.01 -11.39
CA GLY A 151 1.59 -5.21 -10.16
C GLY A 151 2.82 -4.33 -9.96
N ILE A 152 2.63 -3.04 -9.67
CA ILE A 152 3.71 -2.15 -9.25
C ILE A 152 3.60 -1.90 -7.75
N ARG A 153 4.65 -2.24 -7.01
CA ARG A 153 4.64 -2.26 -5.55
C ARG A 153 5.68 -1.30 -4.97
N SER A 154 5.20 -0.25 -4.32
CA SER A 154 5.98 0.55 -3.37
C SER A 154 5.81 -0.04 -1.96
N GLY A 155 4.88 0.49 -1.17
CA GLY A 155 4.61 0.01 0.18
C GLY A 155 3.55 -1.07 0.29
N GLY A 156 2.89 -1.46 -0.79
CA GLY A 156 1.84 -2.49 -0.77
C GLY A 156 0.59 -2.11 0.06
N HIS A 157 0.30 -0.81 0.21
CA HIS A 157 -0.80 -0.31 1.06
C HIS A 157 -2.11 -0.01 0.32
N GLY A 158 -2.12 -0.09 -1.02
CA GLY A 158 -3.29 0.26 -1.82
C GLY A 158 -4.50 -0.59 -1.44
N ILE A 159 -5.60 0.07 -1.05
CA ILE A 159 -6.84 -0.60 -0.64
C ILE A 159 -7.52 -1.34 -1.80
N SER A 160 -7.08 -1.16 -3.03
CA SER A 160 -7.52 -1.95 -4.20
C SER A 160 -6.75 -3.26 -4.38
N GLY A 161 -5.60 -3.42 -3.72
CA GLY A 161 -4.71 -4.59 -3.86
C GLY A 161 -3.94 -4.70 -5.17
N ARG A 162 -4.01 -3.67 -6.04
CA ARG A 162 -3.41 -3.68 -7.39
C ARG A 162 -1.87 -3.74 -7.43
N SER A 163 -1.21 -3.65 -6.27
CA SER A 163 0.24 -3.87 -6.13
C SER A 163 0.63 -5.35 -5.97
N THR A 164 -0.33 -6.28 -6.09
CA THR A 164 -0.10 -7.72 -6.22
C THR A 164 -1.09 -8.29 -7.25
N ASN A 165 -0.95 -9.56 -7.58
CA ASN A 165 -1.83 -10.28 -8.50
C ASN A 165 -1.70 -11.80 -8.30
N ASP A 166 -2.45 -12.55 -9.11
CA ASP A 166 -2.36 -14.01 -9.19
C ASP A 166 -1.70 -14.42 -10.51
N GLY A 167 -0.56 -15.09 -10.41
CA GLY A 167 0.18 -15.68 -11.53
C GLY A 167 0.93 -14.70 -12.44
N GLY A 168 0.87 -13.40 -12.19
CA GLY A 168 1.52 -12.37 -12.99
C GLY A 168 2.89 -11.94 -12.48
N LEU A 169 3.32 -10.76 -12.90
CA LEU A 169 4.58 -10.14 -12.50
C LEU A 169 4.32 -9.07 -11.44
N VAL A 170 5.22 -8.93 -10.47
CA VAL A 170 5.26 -7.79 -9.56
C VAL A 170 6.62 -7.12 -9.65
N ILE A 171 6.65 -5.81 -9.87
CA ILE A 171 7.86 -4.99 -9.73
C ILE A 171 7.80 -4.33 -8.35
N ASP A 172 8.62 -4.81 -7.41
CA ASP A 172 8.71 -4.32 -6.04
C ASP A 172 9.88 -3.34 -5.89
N LEU A 173 9.53 -2.08 -5.66
CA LEU A 173 10.46 -0.96 -5.51
C LEU A 173 10.96 -0.80 -4.07
N GLY A 174 10.62 -1.72 -3.16
CA GLY A 174 10.92 -1.60 -1.73
C GLY A 174 12.41 -1.55 -1.39
N ARG A 175 13.30 -1.88 -2.33
CA ARG A 175 14.75 -1.73 -2.19
C ARG A 175 15.27 -0.35 -2.62
N MET A 176 14.44 0.49 -3.24
CA MET A 176 14.72 1.89 -3.57
C MET A 176 14.08 2.75 -2.49
N ASN A 177 14.71 2.87 -1.32
CA ASN A 177 14.16 3.54 -0.14
C ASN A 177 15.05 4.64 0.44
N ALA A 178 16.02 5.15 -0.33
CA ALA A 178 16.88 6.24 0.12
C ALA A 178 16.10 7.55 0.30
N ILE A 179 16.52 8.32 1.31
CA ILE A 179 16.03 9.66 1.63
C ILE A 179 17.26 10.56 1.78
N THR A 180 17.37 11.58 0.95
CA THR A 180 18.57 12.45 0.87
C THR A 180 18.14 13.92 0.90
N VAL A 181 18.74 14.71 1.78
CA VAL A 181 18.60 16.18 1.72
C VAL A 181 19.49 16.68 0.59
N LEU A 182 18.90 17.34 -0.41
CA LEU A 182 19.62 17.91 -1.55
C LEU A 182 20.10 19.33 -1.28
N ASP A 183 19.26 20.14 -0.63
CA ASP A 183 19.54 21.52 -0.29
C ASP A 183 18.81 21.92 1.00
N GLU A 184 19.57 22.32 2.02
CA GLU A 184 18.99 22.76 3.30
C GLU A 184 18.36 24.15 3.22
N ALA A 185 18.90 25.04 2.38
CA ALA A 185 18.42 26.42 2.28
C ALA A 185 17.02 26.49 1.66
N THR A 186 16.75 25.61 0.69
CA THR A 186 15.44 25.50 0.04
C THR A 186 14.61 24.34 0.58
N ARG A 187 15.10 23.60 1.60
CA ARG A 187 14.45 22.41 2.17
C ARG A 187 14.07 21.37 1.09
N LEU A 188 14.94 21.19 0.11
CA LEU A 188 14.72 20.26 -0.99
C LEU A 188 15.24 18.88 -0.61
N VAL A 189 14.38 17.87 -0.67
CA VAL A 189 14.71 16.49 -0.32
C VAL A 189 14.37 15.55 -1.47
N ARG A 190 15.23 14.56 -1.71
CA ARG A 190 15.04 13.48 -2.67
C ARG A 190 14.65 12.20 -1.96
N ILE A 191 13.56 11.58 -2.39
CA ILE A 191 12.98 10.39 -1.77
C ILE A 191 12.73 9.33 -2.84
N GLU A 192 13.22 8.12 -2.63
CA GLU A 192 12.97 6.98 -3.50
C GLU A 192 11.59 6.34 -3.23
N PRO A 193 10.95 5.73 -4.25
CA PRO A 193 9.54 5.30 -4.21
C PRO A 193 9.25 4.21 -3.19
N GLY A 194 10.25 3.41 -2.82
CA GLY A 194 10.16 2.30 -1.89
C GLY A 194 10.23 2.70 -0.41
N ALA A 195 10.56 3.96 -0.10
CA ALA A 195 10.56 4.46 1.27
C ALA A 195 9.16 4.41 1.92
N ARG A 196 9.12 4.44 3.25
CA ARG A 196 7.88 4.53 4.04
C ARG A 196 7.75 5.93 4.63
N TRP A 197 6.52 6.42 4.79
CA TRP A 197 6.29 7.76 5.34
C TRP A 197 6.80 7.92 6.78
N ARG A 198 6.89 6.83 7.55
CA ARG A 198 7.55 6.85 8.86
C ARG A 198 9.04 7.12 8.77
N ASP A 199 9.71 6.56 7.76
CA ASP A 199 11.16 6.72 7.55
C ASP A 199 11.44 8.14 7.09
N VAL A 200 10.60 8.66 6.20
CA VAL A 200 10.63 10.07 5.76
C VAL A 200 10.47 10.99 6.97
N ALA A 201 9.42 10.82 7.78
CA ALA A 201 9.20 11.67 8.95
C ALA A 201 10.37 11.60 9.95
N THR A 202 10.94 10.41 10.15
CA THR A 202 12.10 10.21 11.03
C THR A 202 13.37 10.88 10.48
N ALA A 203 13.59 10.83 9.16
CA ALA A 203 14.74 11.45 8.52
C ALA A 203 14.66 12.99 8.50
N LEU A 204 13.46 13.55 8.43
CA LEU A 204 13.24 15.00 8.41
C LEU A 204 13.23 15.62 9.82
N GLN A 205 12.86 14.85 10.85
CA GLN A 205 12.73 15.34 12.23
C GLN A 205 13.97 16.11 12.75
N PRO A 206 15.23 15.66 12.57
CA PRO A 206 16.40 16.39 13.07
C PRO A 206 16.58 17.78 12.49
N HIS A 207 15.98 18.05 11.33
CA HIS A 207 16.01 19.35 10.66
C HIS A 207 14.86 20.28 11.09
N GLY A 208 13.92 19.79 11.91
CA GLY A 208 12.68 20.50 12.23
C GLY A 208 11.72 20.59 11.05
N TRP A 209 11.79 19.62 10.13
CA TRP A 209 10.98 19.59 8.92
C TRP A 209 9.96 18.46 8.95
N ALA A 210 8.86 18.64 8.22
CA ALA A 210 7.91 17.59 7.89
C ALA A 210 7.39 17.75 6.46
N LEU A 211 6.77 16.67 5.97
CA LEU A 211 6.09 16.66 4.69
C LEU A 211 4.69 16.07 4.89
N SER A 212 3.67 16.77 4.41
CA SER A 212 2.32 16.25 4.36
C SER A 212 2.27 14.92 3.61
N SER A 213 1.71 13.89 4.22
CA SER A 213 1.72 12.51 3.69
C SER A 213 0.34 11.83 3.80
N GLY A 214 0.22 10.83 4.67
CA GLY A 214 -1.03 10.18 5.04
C GLY A 214 -1.24 10.21 6.55
N ASP A 215 -2.08 9.30 7.04
CA ASP A 215 -2.35 9.06 8.47
C ASP A 215 -1.67 7.79 9.02
N TYR A 216 -0.89 7.10 8.20
CA TYR A 216 -0.23 5.85 8.58
C TYR A 216 1.19 5.76 8.03
N GLY A 217 2.16 5.56 8.92
CA GLY A 217 3.59 5.58 8.57
C GLY A 217 4.08 4.44 7.68
N GLY A 218 3.39 3.29 7.65
CA GLY A 218 3.74 2.14 6.80
C GLY A 218 3.38 2.32 5.32
N VAL A 219 2.65 3.38 4.95
CA VAL A 219 2.31 3.65 3.55
C VAL A 219 3.59 3.95 2.76
N GLY A 220 3.70 3.40 1.56
CA GLY A 220 4.84 3.64 0.68
C GLY A 220 4.75 4.98 -0.04
N VAL A 221 5.90 5.64 -0.23
CA VAL A 221 6.00 6.97 -0.85
C VAL A 221 5.43 6.94 -2.27
N GLY A 222 5.88 6.02 -3.12
CA GLY A 222 5.55 6.03 -4.55
C GLY A 222 4.05 6.02 -4.86
N GLY A 223 3.27 5.18 -4.18
CA GLY A 223 1.82 5.12 -4.40
C GLY A 223 1.08 6.38 -3.94
N LEU A 224 1.47 6.92 -2.78
CA LEU A 224 0.81 8.10 -2.21
C LEU A 224 1.19 9.38 -2.96
N ALA A 225 2.49 9.55 -3.25
CA ALA A 225 3.05 10.70 -3.95
C ALA A 225 2.62 10.80 -5.43
N THR A 226 1.94 9.80 -5.97
CA THR A 226 1.40 9.82 -7.35
C THR A 226 -0.12 9.92 -7.41
N ALA A 227 -0.80 9.88 -6.25
CA ALA A 227 -2.26 9.85 -6.14
C ALA A 227 -2.86 11.08 -5.44
N GLY A 228 -2.03 11.88 -4.75
CA GLY A 228 -2.45 13.04 -3.98
C GLY A 228 -1.72 13.12 -2.64
N GLY A 229 -2.20 12.34 -1.67
CA GLY A 229 -1.67 12.33 -0.31
C GLY A 229 -2.48 13.21 0.64
N ILE A 230 -3.54 12.61 1.21
CA ILE A 230 -4.39 13.24 2.21
C ILE A 230 -3.96 12.75 3.60
N GLY A 231 -3.30 13.62 4.34
CA GLY A 231 -2.79 13.37 5.70
C GLY A 231 -3.10 14.51 6.68
N PHE A 232 -2.58 14.39 7.90
CA PHE A 232 -2.90 15.31 9.01
C PHE A 232 -2.36 16.73 8.85
N LEU A 233 -1.32 16.93 8.05
CA LEU A 233 -0.80 18.26 7.70
C LEU A 233 -1.49 18.85 6.46
N GLY A 234 -2.44 18.12 5.86
CA GLY A 234 -3.05 18.47 4.58
C GLY A 234 -3.71 19.85 4.56
N ARG A 235 -4.46 20.20 5.62
CA ARG A 235 -5.15 21.49 5.69
C ARG A 235 -4.22 22.67 5.92
N ALA A 236 -3.10 22.46 6.61
CA ALA A 236 -2.14 23.52 6.90
C ALA A 236 -1.18 23.76 5.72
N HIS A 237 -0.68 22.68 5.11
CA HIS A 237 0.43 22.73 4.16
C HIS A 237 0.09 22.28 2.73
N GLY A 238 -1.00 21.55 2.53
CA GLY A 238 -1.44 21.01 1.23
C GLY A 238 -1.25 19.50 1.11
N LEU A 239 -1.57 18.96 -0.07
CA LEU A 239 -1.36 17.54 -0.37
C LEU A 239 0.12 17.25 -0.58
N THR A 240 0.55 16.00 -0.40
CA THR A 240 1.93 15.57 -0.73
C THR A 240 2.36 16.01 -2.13
N ILE A 241 1.47 15.90 -3.12
CA ILE A 241 1.76 16.30 -4.51
C ILE A 241 1.97 17.80 -4.72
N ASP A 242 1.57 18.66 -3.77
CA ASP A 242 1.73 20.11 -3.86
C ASP A 242 3.15 20.56 -3.52
N HIS A 243 3.85 19.74 -2.75
CA HIS A 243 5.26 19.91 -2.38
C HIS A 243 6.21 19.33 -3.44
N LEU A 244 5.70 18.57 -4.42
CA LEU A 244 6.54 17.94 -5.44
C LEU A 244 7.15 19.03 -6.35
N ARG A 245 8.45 18.94 -6.59
CA ARG A 245 9.23 19.83 -7.48
C ARG A 245 9.77 19.11 -8.70
N ALA A 246 10.12 17.82 -8.55
CA ALA A 246 10.49 16.96 -9.66
C ALA A 246 10.11 15.51 -9.40
N VAL A 247 9.85 14.75 -10.47
CA VAL A 247 9.74 13.29 -10.43
C VAL A 247 10.60 12.70 -11.54
N GLU A 248 11.39 11.69 -11.20
CA GLU A 248 12.04 10.85 -12.19
C GLU A 248 11.22 9.58 -12.39
N MET A 249 10.93 9.24 -13.64
CA MET A 249 10.04 8.17 -14.02
C MET A 249 10.61 7.38 -15.18
N VAL A 250 10.57 6.05 -15.07
CA VAL A 250 10.86 5.15 -16.20
C VAL A 250 9.55 4.85 -16.91
N LEU A 251 9.47 5.25 -18.18
CA LEU A 251 8.28 5.13 -19.02
C LEU A 251 8.09 3.71 -19.56
N ALA A 252 6.96 3.47 -20.23
CA ALA A 252 6.63 2.16 -20.80
C ALA A 252 7.68 1.69 -21.83
N ASP A 253 8.29 2.61 -22.58
CA ASP A 253 9.34 2.30 -23.55
C ASP A 253 10.74 2.08 -22.92
N GLY A 254 10.85 2.24 -21.60
CA GLY A 254 12.09 2.08 -20.83
C GLY A 254 12.93 3.36 -20.68
N ARG A 255 12.53 4.49 -21.28
CA ARG A 255 13.25 5.75 -21.09
C ARG A 255 13.07 6.28 -19.67
N LEU A 256 14.17 6.72 -19.05
CA LEU A 256 14.16 7.53 -17.84
C LEU A 256 13.90 8.99 -18.22
N VAL A 257 12.87 9.58 -17.63
CA VAL A 257 12.47 10.98 -17.82
C VAL A 257 12.42 11.68 -16.47
N ARG A 258 12.95 12.89 -16.42
CA ARG A 258 12.74 13.82 -15.32
C ARG A 258 11.63 14.79 -15.71
N ALA A 259 10.58 14.88 -14.89
CA ALA A 259 9.46 15.79 -15.10
C ALA A 259 9.40 16.83 -13.98
N THR A 260 9.29 18.10 -14.37
CA THR A 260 9.23 19.28 -13.50
C THR A 260 8.17 20.26 -14.03
N ALA A 261 8.04 21.43 -13.41
CA ALA A 261 7.15 22.49 -13.89
C ALA A 261 7.58 23.09 -15.25
N ASP A 262 8.86 22.94 -15.64
CA ASP A 262 9.44 23.55 -16.84
C ASP A 262 10.01 22.50 -17.83
N GLU A 263 9.93 21.21 -17.48
CA GLU A 263 10.46 20.09 -18.27
C GLU A 263 9.47 18.92 -18.22
N HIS A 264 8.99 18.43 -19.37
CA HIS A 264 7.94 17.41 -19.42
C HIS A 264 6.69 17.77 -18.59
N GLU A 265 6.22 19.02 -18.73
CA GLU A 265 5.17 19.64 -17.91
C GLU A 265 3.87 18.81 -17.84
N GLU A 266 3.45 18.22 -18.97
CA GLU A 266 2.26 17.35 -19.04
C GLU A 266 2.40 16.10 -18.17
N LEU A 267 3.59 15.48 -18.16
CA LEU A 267 3.88 14.33 -17.32
C LEU A 267 3.98 14.74 -15.85
N PHE A 268 4.57 15.89 -15.55
CA PHE A 268 4.65 16.41 -14.18
C PHE A 268 3.27 16.75 -13.60
N TRP A 269 2.39 17.33 -14.42
CA TRP A 269 0.98 17.56 -14.09
C TRP A 269 0.25 16.23 -13.83
N ALA A 270 0.44 15.23 -14.69
CA ALA A 270 -0.21 13.93 -14.59
C ALA A 270 0.30 13.09 -13.40
N ALA A 271 1.60 13.15 -13.11
CA ALA A 271 2.22 12.48 -11.97
C ALA A 271 1.59 12.91 -10.63
N ARG A 272 1.16 14.18 -10.54
CA ARG A 272 0.48 14.76 -9.39
C ARG A 272 -1.02 14.43 -9.38
N GLY A 273 -1.35 13.14 -9.28
CA GLY A 273 -2.73 12.65 -9.09
C GLY A 273 -3.11 11.44 -9.93
N ALA A 274 -2.36 11.11 -10.98
CA ALA A 274 -2.62 9.96 -11.84
C ALA A 274 -1.33 9.19 -12.23
N GLY A 275 -0.22 9.39 -11.51
CA GLY A 275 1.13 9.01 -11.96
C GLY A 275 1.32 7.52 -12.26
N ALA A 276 0.62 6.63 -11.57
CA ALA A 276 0.69 5.18 -11.79
C ALA A 276 0.33 4.73 -13.22
N ASN A 277 -0.31 5.60 -14.01
CA ASN A 277 -0.70 5.31 -15.39
C ASN A 277 0.40 5.56 -16.42
N PHE A 278 1.48 6.27 -16.09
CA PHE A 278 2.41 6.80 -17.11
C PHE A 278 3.83 6.23 -17.03
N GLY A 279 4.13 5.48 -15.96
CA GLY A 279 5.45 4.92 -15.74
C GLY A 279 5.67 4.52 -14.29
N ILE A 280 6.90 4.10 -13.99
CA ILE A 280 7.35 3.78 -12.64
C ILE A 280 8.22 4.94 -12.15
N ALA A 281 7.71 5.70 -11.17
CA ALA A 281 8.50 6.72 -10.50
C ALA A 281 9.66 6.06 -9.72
N VAL A 282 10.88 6.56 -9.92
CA VAL A 282 12.12 6.06 -9.32
C VAL A 282 12.76 7.05 -8.34
N ALA A 283 12.38 8.32 -8.41
CA ALA A 283 12.68 9.30 -7.37
C ALA A 283 11.68 10.47 -7.40
N PHE A 284 11.49 11.08 -6.24
CA PHE A 284 10.70 12.29 -6.06
C PHE A 284 11.57 13.35 -5.38
N GLU A 285 11.44 14.60 -5.79
CA GLU A 285 12.03 15.73 -5.09
C GLU A 285 10.93 16.62 -4.54
N PHE A 286 10.96 16.84 -3.23
CA PHE A 286 9.96 17.61 -2.50
C PHE A 286 10.61 18.81 -1.81
N GLU A 287 9.91 19.94 -1.84
CA GLU A 287 10.17 21.04 -0.91
C GLU A 287 9.35 20.80 0.36
N VAL A 288 10.03 20.61 1.49
CA VAL A 288 9.39 20.28 2.77
C VAL A 288 9.17 21.51 3.65
N ASP A 289 8.25 21.39 4.59
CA ASP A 289 7.84 22.48 5.48
C ASP A 289 8.57 22.44 6.81
N GLU A 290 8.71 23.60 7.45
CA GLU A 290 9.15 23.68 8.83
C GLU A 290 7.96 23.33 9.74
N VAL A 291 8.08 22.21 10.44
CA VAL A 291 7.06 21.72 11.36
C VAL A 291 7.79 21.23 12.59
N ALA A 292 7.54 21.89 13.71
CA ALA A 292 8.10 21.54 15.00
C ALA A 292 7.28 20.39 15.62
N ASP A 293 7.06 20.45 16.93
CA ASP A 293 6.11 19.56 17.59
C ASP A 293 4.68 19.98 17.26
N VAL A 294 3.80 18.98 17.17
CA VAL A 294 2.37 19.14 16.86
C VAL A 294 1.52 18.69 18.04
N GLY A 295 0.33 19.27 18.16
CA GLY A 295 -0.71 18.76 19.03
C GLY A 295 -1.37 17.55 18.39
N TRP A 296 -1.28 16.38 19.03
CA TRP A 296 -1.94 15.16 18.60
C TRP A 296 -3.03 14.75 19.59
N ALA A 297 -4.23 14.51 19.08
CA ALA A 297 -5.39 14.14 19.87
C ALA A 297 -6.08 12.87 19.36
N GLN A 298 -6.47 12.02 20.29
CA GLN A 298 -7.41 10.91 20.08
C GLN A 298 -8.57 11.07 21.04
N LEU A 299 -9.76 11.28 20.49
CA LEU A 299 -10.99 11.57 21.22
C LEU A 299 -12.04 10.52 20.84
N ALA A 300 -12.69 9.92 21.83
CA ALA A 300 -13.79 8.99 21.60
C ALA A 300 -15.08 9.56 22.16
N PHE A 301 -16.14 9.54 21.37
CA PHE A 301 -17.44 10.11 21.70
C PHE A 301 -18.54 9.07 21.63
N ARG A 302 -19.55 9.23 22.49
CA ARG A 302 -20.81 8.49 22.35
C ARG A 302 -21.63 9.15 21.24
N ALA A 303 -21.90 8.39 20.18
CA ALA A 303 -22.61 8.83 18.98
C ALA A 303 -23.78 7.88 18.66
N PRO A 304 -24.88 7.88 19.46
CA PRO A 304 -26.00 6.96 19.28
C PRO A 304 -26.80 7.25 18.00
N ASP A 305 -26.73 8.49 17.50
CA ASP A 305 -27.31 8.92 16.23
C ASP A 305 -26.16 9.37 15.30
N PRO A 306 -25.75 8.52 14.35
CA PRO A 306 -24.67 8.84 13.42
C PRO A 306 -24.96 10.07 12.55
N ALA A 307 -26.22 10.32 12.18
CA ALA A 307 -26.58 11.45 11.33
C ALA A 307 -26.38 12.77 12.09
N ALA A 308 -26.96 12.86 13.29
CA ALA A 308 -26.82 14.03 14.15
C ALA A 308 -25.34 14.30 14.52
N TYR A 309 -24.56 13.23 14.73
CA TYR A 309 -23.13 13.37 15.00
C TYR A 309 -22.36 13.90 13.79
N LEU A 310 -22.62 13.40 12.58
CA LEU A 310 -21.98 13.89 11.36
C LEU A 310 -22.32 15.36 11.09
N GLU A 311 -23.56 15.78 11.28
CA GLU A 311 -23.94 17.20 11.17
C GLU A 311 -23.20 18.07 12.21
N SER A 312 -23.10 17.59 13.46
CA SER A 312 -22.35 18.29 14.50
C SER A 312 -20.86 18.41 14.17
N PHE A 313 -20.25 17.31 13.70
CA PHE A 313 -18.87 17.26 13.23
C PHE A 313 -18.66 18.22 12.06
N GLY A 314 -19.58 18.26 11.09
CA GLY A 314 -19.52 19.15 9.95
C GLY A 314 -19.55 20.63 10.33
N ARG A 315 -20.39 21.01 11.31
CA ARG A 315 -20.43 22.38 11.85
C ARG A 315 -19.13 22.76 12.54
N VAL A 316 -18.57 21.86 13.35
CA VAL A 316 -17.25 22.11 13.97
C VAL A 316 -16.20 22.33 12.90
N VAL A 317 -16.11 21.43 11.91
CA VAL A 317 -15.10 21.48 10.85
C VAL A 317 -15.18 22.77 10.01
N ALA A 318 -16.38 23.28 9.75
CA ALA A 318 -16.59 24.50 8.97
C ALA A 318 -15.90 25.73 9.59
N ASP A 319 -15.82 25.79 10.92
CA ASP A 319 -15.24 26.91 11.67
C ASP A 319 -13.80 26.63 12.16
N LEU A 320 -13.23 25.46 11.85
CA LEU A 320 -11.88 25.11 12.30
C LEU A 320 -10.81 25.94 11.57
N PRO A 321 -9.79 26.42 12.30
CA PRO A 321 -8.56 26.92 11.69
C PRO A 321 -7.93 25.88 10.77
N ARG A 322 -7.17 26.34 9.77
CA ARG A 322 -6.55 25.44 8.78
C ARG A 322 -5.43 24.59 9.40
N GLU A 323 -4.88 25.03 10.52
CA GLU A 323 -3.87 24.36 11.32
C GLU A 323 -4.42 23.10 12.02
N THR A 324 -5.75 22.95 12.15
CA THR A 324 -6.38 21.76 12.73
C THR A 324 -6.97 20.84 11.66
N THR A 325 -6.54 19.58 11.66
CA THR A 325 -7.05 18.51 10.79
C THR A 325 -7.63 17.35 11.61
N PRO A 326 -8.96 17.21 11.68
CA PRO A 326 -9.63 16.07 12.31
C PRO A 326 -10.01 14.98 11.31
N PHE A 327 -9.65 13.73 11.57
CA PHE A 327 -10.19 12.55 10.89
C PHE A 327 -11.13 11.80 11.83
N LEU A 328 -12.26 11.36 11.31
CA LEU A 328 -13.32 10.68 12.05
C LEU A 328 -13.44 9.24 11.56
N ILE A 329 -13.46 8.28 12.49
CA ILE A 329 -13.97 6.93 12.27
C ILE A 329 -15.30 6.82 13.02
N LEU A 330 -16.36 6.44 12.32
CA LEU A 330 -17.71 6.38 12.87
C LEU A 330 -18.29 4.98 12.75
N GLY A 331 -18.77 4.45 13.87
CA GLY A 331 -19.49 3.18 13.92
C GLY A 331 -20.88 3.35 14.55
N GLN A 332 -21.54 2.22 14.82
CA GLN A 332 -22.81 2.25 15.54
C GLN A 332 -22.60 2.63 17.00
N GLY A 333 -23.06 3.81 17.39
CA GLY A 333 -23.05 4.27 18.78
C GLY A 333 -21.78 4.97 19.24
N MET A 334 -20.69 4.94 18.48
CA MET A 334 -19.38 5.47 18.86
C MET A 334 -18.68 6.16 17.69
N ALA A 335 -18.01 7.27 18.02
CA ALA A 335 -17.16 8.02 17.10
C ALA A 335 -15.75 8.13 17.67
N GLN A 336 -14.73 8.01 16.83
CA GLN A 336 -13.33 8.26 17.17
C GLN A 336 -12.80 9.37 16.27
N VAL A 337 -12.39 10.49 16.88
CA VAL A 337 -11.71 11.58 16.21
C VAL A 337 -10.23 11.51 16.51
N MET A 338 -9.42 11.46 15.46
CA MET A 338 -7.97 11.67 15.50
C MET A 338 -7.70 13.06 14.93
N ALA A 339 -7.12 13.96 15.69
CA ALA A 339 -6.88 15.33 15.25
C ALA A 339 -5.43 15.73 15.43
N MET A 340 -4.92 16.46 14.45
CA MET A 340 -3.62 17.13 14.53
C MET A 340 -3.84 18.64 14.52
N VAL A 341 -3.16 19.34 15.41
CA VAL A 341 -3.04 20.79 15.43
C VAL A 341 -1.58 21.11 15.12
N ASP A 342 -1.32 21.85 14.04
CA ASP A 342 0.01 22.31 13.66
C ASP A 342 0.48 23.47 14.57
N SER A 343 0.74 23.11 15.83
CA SER A 343 1.23 23.99 16.88
C SER A 343 1.72 23.15 18.05
N SER A 344 2.77 23.61 18.72
CA SER A 344 3.25 23.05 19.99
C SER A 344 2.70 23.80 21.21
N ASP A 345 1.92 24.87 21.01
CA ASP A 345 1.37 25.70 22.09
C ASP A 345 0.12 25.02 22.71
N PRO A 346 0.18 24.61 24.00
CA PRO A 346 -0.94 23.93 24.66
C PRO A 346 -2.25 24.72 24.65
N ASP A 347 -2.21 26.05 24.76
CA ASP A 347 -3.42 26.88 24.80
C ASP A 347 -4.09 26.92 23.42
N VAL A 348 -3.28 27.02 22.36
CA VAL A 348 -3.75 26.90 20.98
C VAL A 348 -4.36 25.53 20.73
N ILE A 349 -3.65 24.45 21.11
CA ILE A 349 -4.12 23.07 20.93
C ILE A 349 -5.46 22.85 21.64
N VAL A 350 -5.57 23.22 22.91
CA VAL A 350 -6.80 23.04 23.69
C VAL A 350 -7.94 23.85 23.08
N SER A 351 -7.70 25.12 22.71
CA SER A 351 -8.73 25.99 22.12
C SER A 351 -9.29 25.44 20.80
N GLN A 352 -8.46 24.84 19.95
CA GLN A 352 -8.88 24.30 18.66
C GLN A 352 -9.54 22.91 18.77
N LEU A 353 -9.26 22.15 19.85
CA LEU A 353 -9.88 20.85 20.11
C LEU A 353 -11.17 20.95 20.95
N GLN A 354 -11.33 22.03 21.73
CA GLN A 354 -12.49 22.26 22.60
C GLN A 354 -13.85 22.11 21.88
N PRO A 355 -14.05 22.62 20.64
CA PRO A 355 -15.33 22.48 19.94
C PRO A 355 -15.80 21.02 19.75
N PHE A 356 -14.88 20.05 19.62
CA PHE A 356 -15.26 18.64 19.53
C PHE A 356 -15.80 18.09 20.85
N ALA A 357 -15.19 18.50 21.97
CA ALA A 357 -15.63 18.10 23.32
C ALA A 357 -17.03 18.61 23.65
N GLU A 358 -17.44 19.73 23.06
CA GLU A 358 -18.77 20.33 23.20
C GLU A 358 -19.81 19.72 22.24
N ALA A 359 -19.36 19.17 21.11
CA ALA A 359 -20.22 18.64 20.05
C ALA A 359 -20.93 17.33 20.43
N ALA A 360 -20.35 16.51 21.33
CA ALA A 360 -20.91 15.26 21.79
C ALA A 360 -20.30 14.78 23.12
N PRO A 361 -20.96 13.87 23.87
CA PRO A 361 -20.39 13.33 25.12
C PRO A 361 -19.08 12.58 24.89
N LEU A 362 -17.99 13.11 25.44
CA LEU A 362 -16.65 12.53 25.42
C LEU A 362 -16.55 11.35 26.40
N VAL A 363 -16.05 10.22 25.91
CA VAL A 363 -15.90 8.96 26.66
C VAL A 363 -14.43 8.68 26.97
N GLN A 364 -13.53 9.06 26.07
CA GLN A 364 -12.08 8.90 26.25
C GLN A 364 -11.36 10.04 25.54
N GLN A 365 -10.26 10.51 26.12
CA GLN A 365 -9.39 11.51 25.52
C GLN A 365 -7.92 11.21 25.79
N GLN A 366 -7.10 11.47 24.79
CA GLN A 366 -5.65 11.57 24.91
C GLN A 366 -5.21 12.74 24.04
N VAL A 367 -4.53 13.71 24.62
CA VAL A 367 -3.95 14.86 23.93
C VAL A 367 -2.50 14.99 24.35
N VAL A 368 -1.59 15.06 23.39
CA VAL A 368 -0.15 15.15 23.62
C VAL A 368 0.47 16.15 22.65
N VAL A 369 1.53 16.83 23.10
CA VAL A 369 2.47 17.51 22.19
C VAL A 369 3.55 16.50 21.83
N ALA A 370 3.80 16.29 20.55
CA ALA A 370 4.77 15.32 20.08
C ALA A 370 5.39 15.74 18.73
N PRO A 371 6.62 15.29 18.42
CA PRO A 371 7.17 15.43 17.08
C PRO A 371 6.25 14.77 16.04
N TYR A 372 6.11 15.36 14.84
CA TYR A 372 5.33 14.75 13.75
C TYR A 372 5.75 13.29 13.47
N ALA A 373 7.05 13.00 13.53
CA ALA A 373 7.59 11.66 13.38
C ALA A 373 7.04 10.68 14.43
N ALA A 374 6.77 11.10 15.66
CA ALA A 374 6.18 10.25 16.69
C ALA A 374 4.74 9.86 16.35
N VAL A 375 3.96 10.78 15.77
CA VAL A 375 2.59 10.51 15.30
C VAL A 375 2.62 9.50 14.15
N MET A 376 3.50 9.69 13.17
CA MET A 376 3.66 8.75 12.05
C MET A 376 4.17 7.37 12.50
N ASN A 377 4.87 7.32 13.64
CA ASN A 377 5.39 6.09 14.23
C ASN A 377 4.46 5.43 15.26
N MET A 378 3.28 5.99 15.52
CA MET A 378 2.40 5.55 16.61
C MET A 378 1.97 4.08 16.49
N PHE A 379 1.85 3.57 15.26
CA PHE A 379 1.60 2.15 15.00
C PHE A 379 2.89 1.42 14.58
N PRO A 380 3.18 0.23 15.12
CA PRO A 380 4.35 -0.55 14.73
C PRO A 380 4.22 -0.99 13.27
N GLU A 381 5.35 -1.08 12.56
CA GLU A 381 5.36 -1.68 11.22
C GLU A 381 5.23 -3.19 11.38
N THR A 382 4.20 -3.73 10.78
CA THR A 382 3.99 -5.17 10.68
C THR A 382 4.16 -5.57 9.23
N PRO A 383 4.93 -6.63 8.94
CA PRO A 383 4.97 -7.19 7.60
C PRO A 383 3.56 -7.47 7.08
N HIS A 384 3.38 -7.25 5.78
CA HIS A 384 2.09 -7.49 5.14
C HIS A 384 1.74 -8.96 5.16
N HIS A 385 0.57 -9.25 5.73
CA HIS A 385 -0.01 -10.59 5.82
C HIS A 385 -1.48 -10.55 5.40
N GLY A 386 -1.82 -9.66 4.46
CA GLY A 386 -3.18 -9.52 3.95
C GLY A 386 -3.75 -10.84 3.47
N ARG A 387 -4.97 -11.13 3.91
CA ARG A 387 -5.76 -12.33 3.52
C ARG A 387 -7.23 -12.00 3.25
N GLY A 388 -7.60 -10.73 3.33
CA GLY A 388 -8.96 -10.27 3.09
C GLY A 388 -9.17 -9.90 1.64
N GLU A 389 -10.42 -9.58 1.31
CA GLU A 389 -10.83 -8.98 0.04
C GLU A 389 -11.79 -7.83 0.34
N PRO A 390 -11.33 -6.77 1.03
CA PRO A 390 -12.22 -5.69 1.45
C PRO A 390 -12.72 -4.92 0.23
N VAL A 391 -14.02 -4.73 0.14
CA VAL A 391 -14.60 -3.84 -0.86
C VAL A 391 -14.61 -2.44 -0.27
N SER A 392 -13.94 -1.50 -0.92
CA SER A 392 -13.83 -0.11 -0.48
C SER A 392 -14.46 0.82 -1.50
N ARG A 393 -15.25 1.77 -1.01
CA ARG A 393 -15.84 2.85 -1.80
C ARG A 393 -15.46 4.18 -1.20
N SER A 394 -15.11 5.12 -2.07
CA SER A 394 -14.71 6.46 -1.65
C SER A 394 -15.43 7.53 -2.46
N VAL A 395 -15.72 8.65 -1.80
CA VAL A 395 -16.24 9.89 -2.40
C VAL A 395 -15.58 11.11 -1.80
N LEU A 396 -15.59 12.20 -2.56
CA LEU A 396 -15.23 13.54 -2.12
C LEU A 396 -16.48 14.42 -2.07
N ALA A 397 -16.62 15.20 -1.00
CA ALA A 397 -17.75 16.11 -0.78
C ALA A 397 -17.28 17.47 -0.27
N ARG A 398 -17.96 18.54 -0.71
CA ARG A 398 -17.67 19.92 -0.31
C ARG A 398 -18.21 20.26 1.07
N GLU A 399 -19.37 19.71 1.43
CA GLU A 399 -20.10 20.04 2.65
C GLU A 399 -20.72 18.79 3.28
N MET A 400 -20.81 18.77 4.61
CA MET A 400 -21.55 17.73 5.34
C MET A 400 -23.02 18.16 5.45
N THR A 401 -23.77 17.99 4.36
CA THR A 401 -25.20 18.34 4.32
C THR A 401 -26.04 17.35 5.15
N PRO A 402 -27.26 17.71 5.59
CA PRO A 402 -28.17 16.77 6.24
C PRO A 402 -28.47 15.52 5.39
N GLY A 403 -28.53 15.68 4.06
CA GLY A 403 -28.72 14.56 3.13
C GLY A 403 -27.53 13.60 3.11
N LEU A 404 -26.31 14.12 3.09
CA LEU A 404 -25.08 13.32 3.15
C LEU A 404 -24.93 12.62 4.52
N ALA A 405 -25.21 13.34 5.60
CA ALA A 405 -25.19 12.80 6.96
C ALA A 405 -26.21 11.66 7.14
N SER A 406 -27.45 11.85 6.69
CA SER A 406 -28.50 10.82 6.72
C SER A 406 -28.12 9.60 5.88
N ALA A 407 -27.65 9.79 4.63
CA ALA A 407 -27.26 8.68 3.77
C ALA A 407 -26.08 7.88 4.35
N SER A 408 -25.12 8.57 4.98
CA SER A 408 -23.99 7.95 5.66
C SER A 408 -24.43 7.18 6.90
N ALA A 409 -25.37 7.73 7.68
CA ALA A 409 -25.95 7.06 8.84
C ALA A 409 -26.72 5.79 8.45
N ASP A 410 -27.51 5.84 7.37
CA ASP A 410 -28.22 4.66 6.84
C ASP A 410 -27.23 3.55 6.44
N LEU A 411 -26.14 3.91 5.77
CA LEU A 411 -25.08 2.96 5.44
C LEU A 411 -24.46 2.32 6.70
N ILE A 412 -24.12 3.10 7.72
CA ILE A 412 -23.54 2.61 8.98
C ILE A 412 -24.55 1.70 9.71
N ASN A 413 -25.80 2.14 9.83
CA ASN A 413 -26.86 1.41 10.54
C ASN A 413 -27.28 0.13 9.82
N SER A 414 -27.12 0.07 8.49
CA SER A 414 -27.38 -1.14 7.70
C SER A 414 -26.42 -2.29 8.02
N GLY A 415 -25.26 -2.00 8.62
CA GLY A 415 -24.18 -2.98 8.84
C GLY A 415 -23.50 -3.46 7.55
N ALA A 416 -23.73 -2.79 6.41
CA ALA A 416 -23.03 -3.08 5.15
C ALA A 416 -21.55 -2.66 5.20
N SER A 417 -21.24 -1.62 5.98
CA SER A 417 -19.89 -1.15 6.25
C SER A 417 -19.43 -1.61 7.63
N HIS A 418 -18.23 -2.21 7.70
CA HIS A 418 -17.54 -2.49 8.97
C HIS A 418 -16.49 -1.42 9.30
N PHE A 419 -16.22 -0.49 8.37
CA PHE A 419 -15.31 0.62 8.57
C PHE A 419 -15.82 1.83 7.79
N PHE A 420 -16.16 2.91 8.48
CA PHE A 420 -16.57 4.18 7.88
C PHE A 420 -15.67 5.30 8.40
N GLN A 421 -15.00 6.00 7.48
CA GLN A 421 -14.07 7.09 7.79
C GLN A 421 -14.44 8.36 7.04
N VAL A 422 -14.32 9.49 7.71
CA VAL A 422 -14.35 10.82 7.13
C VAL A 422 -13.00 11.48 7.40
N ARG A 423 -12.25 11.78 6.33
CA ARG A 423 -11.06 12.64 6.42
C ARG A 423 -11.46 14.05 6.07
N THR A 424 -11.01 15.03 6.86
CA THR A 424 -11.13 16.42 6.48
C THR A 424 -10.00 16.83 5.54
N VAL A 425 -10.37 17.63 4.56
CA VAL A 425 -9.52 18.20 3.53
C VAL A 425 -9.78 19.73 3.56
N GLY A 426 -9.68 20.42 2.43
CA GLY A 426 -9.73 21.87 2.35
C GLY A 426 -8.45 22.52 2.90
N GLY A 427 -8.56 23.74 3.42
CA GLY A 427 -7.39 24.53 3.85
C GLY A 427 -6.47 24.83 2.66
N ALA A 428 -5.16 24.66 2.85
CA ALA A 428 -4.14 24.84 1.82
C ALA A 428 -4.37 23.98 0.57
N VAL A 429 -5.04 22.81 0.68
CA VAL A 429 -5.42 22.00 -0.49
C VAL A 429 -6.30 22.78 -1.46
N ALA A 430 -7.20 23.62 -0.95
CA ALA A 430 -8.15 24.41 -1.74
C ALA A 430 -7.54 25.70 -2.31
N ASP A 431 -6.35 26.11 -1.84
CA ASP A 431 -5.63 27.26 -2.37
C ASP A 431 -5.01 26.95 -3.76
N VAL A 432 -4.83 25.66 -4.08
CA VAL A 432 -4.30 25.20 -5.38
C VAL A 432 -5.43 25.13 -6.43
N PRO A 433 -5.26 25.71 -7.63
CA PRO A 433 -6.26 25.62 -8.71
C PRO A 433 -6.58 24.16 -9.11
N SER A 434 -7.84 23.89 -9.44
CA SER A 434 -8.32 22.54 -9.78
C SER A 434 -7.71 21.95 -11.04
N ASP A 435 -7.14 22.77 -11.92
CA ASP A 435 -6.45 22.34 -13.15
C ASP A 435 -4.91 22.31 -13.03
N ALA A 436 -4.35 22.74 -11.89
CA ALA A 436 -2.91 22.80 -11.65
C ALA A 436 -2.25 21.40 -11.56
N THR A 437 -3.04 20.37 -11.25
CA THR A 437 -2.61 18.96 -11.12
C THR A 437 -3.69 18.01 -11.65
N ALA A 438 -3.37 16.73 -11.84
CA ALA A 438 -4.38 15.73 -12.19
C ALA A 438 -5.38 15.45 -11.05
N TYR A 439 -5.00 15.71 -9.79
CA TYR A 439 -5.96 15.79 -8.69
C TYR A 439 -6.80 17.06 -8.83
N ALA A 440 -8.06 16.90 -9.25
CA ALA A 440 -8.90 18.04 -9.65
C ALA A 440 -9.87 18.54 -8.56
N HIS A 441 -10.23 17.68 -7.61
CA HIS A 441 -11.25 17.95 -6.59
C HIS A 441 -10.71 18.78 -5.41
N ARG A 442 -10.06 19.91 -5.72
CA ARG A 442 -9.38 20.80 -4.77
C ARG A 442 -10.33 21.50 -3.80
N ASP A 443 -11.59 21.63 -4.18
CA ASP A 443 -12.67 22.24 -3.41
C ASP A 443 -13.37 21.28 -2.44
N ALA A 444 -12.95 20.02 -2.38
CA ALA A 444 -13.50 19.06 -1.42
C ALA A 444 -13.06 19.37 0.02
N THR A 445 -14.00 19.29 0.96
CA THR A 445 -13.74 19.42 2.40
C THR A 445 -13.70 18.05 3.09
N TYR A 446 -14.32 17.04 2.49
CA TYR A 446 -14.43 15.70 3.07
C TYR A 446 -14.04 14.63 2.05
N SER A 447 -13.20 13.69 2.48
CA SER A 447 -13.00 12.40 1.83
C SER A 447 -13.65 11.32 2.68
N ILE A 448 -14.75 10.75 2.19
CA ILE A 448 -15.54 9.73 2.88
C ILE A 448 -15.20 8.37 2.29
N THR A 449 -14.94 7.39 3.15
CA THR A 449 -14.65 6.02 2.76
C THR A 449 -15.48 5.03 3.57
N ALA A 450 -16.02 4.02 2.90
CA ALA A 450 -16.66 2.89 3.54
C ALA A 450 -16.04 1.57 3.05
N MET A 451 -15.79 0.64 3.97
CA MET A 451 -15.34 -0.72 3.63
C MET A 451 -16.35 -1.76 4.11
N GLY A 452 -16.65 -2.70 3.22
CA GLY A 452 -17.56 -3.81 3.45
C GLY A 452 -16.99 -5.13 2.93
N SER A 453 -17.69 -6.23 3.21
CA SER A 453 -17.27 -7.57 2.78
C SER A 453 -18.05 -8.09 1.57
N ASN A 454 -19.05 -7.35 1.10
CA ASN A 454 -19.90 -7.72 -0.03
C ASN A 454 -20.15 -6.49 -0.91
N ALA A 455 -19.69 -6.53 -2.16
CA ALA A 455 -19.77 -5.39 -3.07
C ALA A 455 -21.20 -4.95 -3.35
N GLN A 456 -22.09 -5.87 -3.73
CA GLN A 456 -23.48 -5.55 -4.07
C GLN A 456 -24.22 -4.87 -2.91
N ARG A 457 -24.04 -5.38 -1.69
CA ARG A 457 -24.65 -4.80 -0.50
C ARG A 457 -24.04 -3.44 -0.16
N LEU A 458 -22.73 -3.29 -0.24
CA LEU A 458 -22.07 -2.00 0.00
C LEU A 458 -22.53 -0.97 -1.04
N ASP A 459 -22.54 -1.33 -2.31
CA ASP A 459 -22.93 -0.47 -3.44
C ASP A 459 -24.37 0.02 -3.30
N TYR A 460 -25.30 -0.85 -2.92
CA TYR A 460 -26.70 -0.47 -2.71
C TYR A 460 -26.86 0.69 -1.72
N TRP A 461 -26.20 0.61 -0.56
CA TRP A 461 -26.29 1.65 0.47
C TRP A 461 -25.40 2.86 0.16
N PHE A 462 -24.21 2.61 -0.39
CA PHE A 462 -23.24 3.66 -0.69
C PHE A 462 -23.68 4.55 -1.87
N ASP A 463 -24.55 4.08 -2.78
CA ASP A 463 -25.05 4.91 -3.88
C ASP A 463 -25.81 6.15 -3.38
N SER A 464 -26.49 6.06 -2.23
CA SER A 464 -27.11 7.24 -1.60
C SER A 464 -26.09 8.26 -1.12
N VAL A 465 -24.94 7.82 -0.60
CA VAL A 465 -23.81 8.69 -0.22
C VAL A 465 -23.18 9.31 -1.47
N ARG A 466 -22.98 8.49 -2.51
CA ARG A 466 -22.40 8.90 -3.79
C ARG A 466 -23.21 9.98 -4.51
N ARG A 467 -24.54 9.86 -4.53
CA ARG A 467 -25.43 10.89 -5.13
C ARG A 467 -25.41 12.24 -4.41
N GLN A 468 -24.85 12.30 -3.20
CA GLN A 468 -24.69 13.52 -2.38
C GLN A 468 -23.26 14.07 -2.43
N SER A 469 -22.42 13.56 -3.34
CA SER A 469 -20.99 13.85 -3.40
C SER A 469 -20.56 14.21 -4.83
N ASP A 470 -19.40 14.84 -4.97
CA ASP A 470 -18.96 15.49 -6.22
C ASP A 470 -17.71 14.86 -6.84
N GLY A 471 -17.05 13.94 -6.13
CA GLY A 471 -15.80 13.35 -6.61
C GLY A 471 -15.43 12.04 -5.95
N LEU A 472 -14.20 11.59 -6.20
CA LEU A 472 -13.66 10.32 -5.74
C LEU A 472 -12.18 10.46 -5.39
N TYR A 473 -11.78 9.86 -4.27
CA TYR A 473 -10.36 9.71 -3.95
C TYR A 473 -9.88 8.28 -4.25
N LEU A 474 -9.04 8.17 -5.28
CA LEU A 474 -8.69 6.88 -5.89
C LEU A 474 -7.92 5.92 -4.97
N SER A 475 -7.18 6.46 -3.99
CA SER A 475 -6.38 5.64 -3.07
C SER A 475 -7.22 4.74 -2.15
N PHE A 476 -8.53 5.04 -2.01
CA PHE A 476 -9.48 4.29 -1.21
C PHE A 476 -10.61 3.64 -2.03
N GLU A 477 -10.48 3.59 -3.36
CA GLU A 477 -11.45 2.93 -4.23
C GLU A 477 -10.94 1.56 -4.69
N SER A 478 -11.78 0.53 -4.53
CA SER A 478 -11.45 -0.83 -4.95
C SER A 478 -12.26 -1.33 -6.14
N SER A 479 -13.24 -0.56 -6.63
CA SER A 479 -13.99 -0.86 -7.85
C SER A 479 -13.09 -0.81 -9.07
N ASP A 480 -13.29 -1.76 -9.96
CA ASP A 480 -12.71 -1.88 -11.30
C ASP A 480 -13.63 -1.34 -12.40
N ASP A 481 -14.79 -0.79 -12.04
CA ASP A 481 -15.74 -0.22 -12.99
C ASP A 481 -15.12 1.03 -13.68
N PRO A 482 -14.90 1.01 -15.00
CA PRO A 482 -14.36 2.14 -15.74
C PRO A 482 -15.19 3.42 -15.61
N ALA A 483 -16.48 3.32 -15.29
CA ALA A 483 -17.34 4.48 -15.06
C ALA A 483 -16.85 5.35 -13.89
N ARG A 484 -16.14 4.76 -12.92
CA ARG A 484 -15.59 5.49 -11.76
C ARG A 484 -14.46 6.45 -12.14
N LEU A 485 -13.88 6.34 -13.35
CA LEU A 485 -12.89 7.30 -13.84
C LEU A 485 -13.43 8.72 -13.90
N ALA A 486 -14.71 8.88 -14.29
CA ALA A 486 -15.34 10.19 -14.38
C ALA A 486 -15.58 10.84 -13.01
N ASP A 487 -15.73 10.01 -11.96
CA ASP A 487 -15.84 10.51 -10.58
C ASP A 487 -14.48 11.00 -10.07
N ALA A 488 -13.36 10.38 -10.48
CA ALA A 488 -12.02 10.76 -10.05
C ALA A 488 -11.45 11.94 -10.87
N PHE A 489 -11.72 11.95 -12.17
CA PHE A 489 -11.16 12.90 -13.13
C PHE A 489 -12.29 13.59 -13.89
N PRO A 490 -12.53 14.90 -13.65
CA PRO A 490 -13.50 15.67 -14.41
C PRO A 490 -13.23 15.59 -15.93
N PRO A 491 -14.25 15.82 -16.78
CA PRO A 491 -14.15 15.53 -18.22
C PRO A 491 -12.93 16.12 -18.93
N ALA A 492 -12.54 17.36 -18.62
CA ALA A 492 -11.37 18.00 -19.20
C ALA A 492 -10.05 17.34 -18.74
N THR A 493 -9.94 17.04 -17.45
CA THR A 493 -8.81 16.32 -16.83
C THR A 493 -8.67 14.93 -17.44
N LEU A 494 -9.76 14.16 -17.52
CA LEU A 494 -9.74 12.82 -18.08
C LEU A 494 -9.36 12.83 -19.57
N ALA A 495 -9.88 13.78 -20.35
CA ALA A 495 -9.50 13.93 -21.75
C ALA A 495 -8.01 14.26 -21.92
N ARG A 496 -7.43 15.10 -21.05
CA ARG A 496 -5.99 15.42 -21.04
C ARG A 496 -5.16 14.19 -20.70
N LEU A 497 -5.51 13.46 -19.64
CA LEU A 497 -4.83 12.24 -19.23
C LEU A 497 -4.86 11.15 -20.32
N ARG A 498 -6.00 10.96 -20.98
CA ARG A 498 -6.14 9.99 -22.08
C ARG A 498 -5.25 10.30 -23.27
N ARG A 499 -5.10 11.58 -23.64
CA ARG A 499 -4.16 12.00 -24.70
C ARG A 499 -2.73 11.67 -24.32
N LEU A 500 -2.32 12.01 -23.10
CA LEU A 500 -0.98 11.70 -22.60
C LEU A 500 -0.73 10.19 -22.52
N LYS A 501 -1.73 9.41 -22.10
CA LYS A 501 -1.66 7.93 -22.04
C LYS A 501 -1.43 7.33 -23.42
N ALA A 502 -2.12 7.83 -24.45
CA ALA A 502 -1.92 7.40 -25.83
C ALA A 502 -0.53 7.73 -26.37
N GLU A 503 0.12 8.78 -25.87
CA GLU A 503 1.49 9.15 -26.25
C GLU A 503 2.55 8.31 -25.53
N LEU A 504 2.43 8.17 -24.20
CA LEU A 504 3.48 7.58 -23.35
C LEU A 504 3.34 6.08 -23.11
N ASP A 505 2.12 5.54 -23.20
CA ASP A 505 1.83 4.12 -23.01
C ASP A 505 0.67 3.67 -23.94
N PRO A 506 0.85 3.75 -25.27
CA PRO A 506 -0.18 3.40 -26.26
C PRO A 506 -0.63 1.94 -26.17
N ASP A 507 0.24 1.08 -25.63
CA ASP A 507 0.02 -0.35 -25.45
C ASP A 507 -0.70 -0.68 -24.13
N ASN A 508 -0.95 0.32 -23.29
CA ASN A 508 -1.54 0.18 -21.97
C ASN A 508 -0.82 -0.91 -21.13
N LEU A 509 0.50 -0.82 -21.05
CA LEU A 509 1.32 -1.69 -20.20
C LEU A 509 0.96 -1.48 -18.73
N PHE A 510 0.85 -0.22 -18.29
CA PHE A 510 0.47 0.13 -16.92
C PHE A 510 -1.05 0.23 -16.80
N ARG A 511 -1.71 -0.93 -16.83
CA ARG A 511 -3.18 -1.05 -16.77
C ARG A 511 -3.73 -1.66 -15.48
N ASP A 512 -2.90 -2.32 -14.69
CA ASP A 512 -3.32 -2.94 -13.44
C ASP A 512 -3.22 -1.92 -12.29
N ASN A 513 -3.90 -0.78 -12.45
CA ASN A 513 -3.99 0.33 -11.50
C ASN A 513 -5.39 0.97 -11.58
N PHE A 514 -5.59 2.21 -11.11
CA PHE A 514 -6.82 2.96 -11.41
C PHE A 514 -6.73 3.47 -12.87
N ASN A 515 -6.99 2.54 -13.79
CA ASN A 515 -6.52 2.61 -15.17
C ASN A 515 -7.24 3.65 -16.01
N ILE A 516 -6.45 4.47 -16.69
CA ILE A 516 -6.91 5.37 -17.73
C ILE A 516 -6.79 4.62 -19.06
N ASP A 517 -7.93 4.43 -19.72
CA ASP A 517 -8.02 3.78 -21.01
C ASP A 517 -7.32 4.58 -22.11
N VAL A 518 -6.65 3.87 -23.03
CA VAL A 518 -6.16 4.46 -24.28
C VAL A 518 -7.36 4.61 -25.21
N PRO A 519 -7.68 5.83 -25.70
CA PRO A 519 -8.77 6.01 -26.64
C PRO A 519 -8.57 5.13 -27.88
N GLU A 520 -9.60 4.40 -28.30
CA GLU A 520 -9.55 3.73 -29.61
C GLU A 520 -9.32 4.80 -30.69
N THR A 521 -8.19 4.73 -31.38
CA THR A 521 -8.06 5.41 -32.67
C THR A 521 -9.13 4.84 -33.57
N ARG A 522 -10.25 5.57 -33.73
CA ARG A 522 -11.15 5.36 -34.86
C ARG A 522 -10.31 5.49 -36.11
N SER A 523 -9.93 4.37 -36.70
CA SER A 523 -9.42 4.32 -38.07
C SER A 523 -10.48 5.01 -38.92
N ALA A 524 -10.17 6.22 -39.40
CA ALA A 524 -10.96 6.85 -40.44
C ALA A 524 -10.85 5.93 -41.67
N SER A 525 -11.89 5.14 -41.92
CA SER A 525 -12.07 4.37 -43.16
C SER A 525 -12.61 5.25 -44.26
#